data_AF-A0A925J1E6-F1
#
_entry.id   AF-A0A925J1E6-F1
#
_cell.length_a   1.000
_cell.length_b   1.000
_cell.length_c   1.000
_cell.angle_alpha   90.00
_cell.angle_beta   90.00
_cell.angle_gamma   90.00
#
_symmetry.space_group_name_H-M   'P 1'
#
loop_
_entity.id
_entity.type
_entity.pdbx_description
1 polymer ?
#
loop_
_entity_poly.entity_id
_entity_poly.type
_entity_poly.pdbx_seq_one_letter_code
_entity_poly.pdbx_strand_id
1 'polypeptide(L)'
;MNRILLILLFLFGNQTFGQSSDVILLKRNNKTIKRYFAGTAIDLTTTTGAYISANIIKIKNDSLFLKQYVIRQTPTQLGVYVLDTVTTYYYKYHYNQVKVIGKTGRRFNLSASAASLMGGGVLLTVASGVVFLVDRDKFSPALLIVSASLATVGYVMAKTGGKGMVIGKRYSLVYLGISDNKKL
;
A
#
# COMPACT_ATOMS: atom_id res chain seq x y z
N MET A 1 9.52 -57.74 3.56
CA MET A 1 8.50 -56.99 2.79
C MET A 1 8.26 -55.57 3.32
N ASN A 2 8.08 -55.33 4.63
CA ASN A 2 7.71 -54.00 5.15
C ASN A 2 8.69 -52.85 4.88
N ARG A 3 9.99 -53.12 4.70
CA ARG A 3 11.00 -52.08 4.42
C ARG A 3 10.97 -51.57 2.97
N ILE A 4 10.54 -52.41 2.03
CA ILE A 4 10.44 -52.05 0.60
C ILE A 4 9.23 -51.13 0.37
N LEU A 5 8.13 -51.38 1.09
CA LEU A 5 6.91 -50.56 1.01
C LEU A 5 7.16 -49.11 1.45
N LEU A 6 8.01 -48.91 2.45
CA LEU A 6 8.34 -47.60 3.02
C LEU A 6 9.22 -46.77 2.08
N ILE A 7 10.10 -47.43 1.32
CA ILE A 7 10.93 -46.80 0.27
C ILE A 7 10.06 -46.41 -0.93
N LEU A 8 9.08 -47.24 -1.30
CA LEU A 8 8.14 -46.93 -2.38
C LEU A 8 7.29 -45.70 -2.05
N LEU A 9 6.81 -45.57 -0.81
CA LEU A 9 6.00 -44.42 -0.37
C LEU A 9 6.77 -43.08 -0.47
N PHE A 10 8.08 -43.09 -0.25
CA PHE A 10 8.94 -41.91 -0.36
C PHE A 10 9.18 -41.47 -1.81
N LEU A 11 9.15 -42.41 -2.77
CA LEU A 11 9.39 -42.12 -4.19
C LEU A 11 8.15 -41.52 -4.90
N PHE A 12 6.94 -41.74 -4.38
CA PHE A 12 5.70 -41.14 -4.91
C PHE A 12 5.31 -39.81 -4.24
N GLY A 13 6.02 -39.37 -3.20
CA GLY A 13 5.57 -38.30 -2.29
C GLY A 13 5.78 -36.85 -2.74
N ASN A 14 6.42 -36.55 -3.88
CA ASN A 14 6.88 -35.18 -4.17
C ASN A 14 6.54 -34.66 -5.58
N GLN A 15 5.31 -34.86 -6.04
CA GLN A 15 4.79 -34.04 -7.15
C GLN A 15 3.99 -32.87 -6.61
N THR A 16 4.70 -31.86 -6.11
CA THR A 16 4.09 -30.56 -5.83
C THR A 16 3.91 -29.81 -7.14
N PHE A 17 2.72 -29.84 -7.73
CA PHE A 17 2.37 -28.98 -8.85
C PHE A 17 2.29 -27.53 -8.34
N GLY A 18 3.37 -26.76 -8.53
CA GLY A 18 3.31 -25.32 -8.36
C GLY A 18 2.42 -24.74 -9.45
N GLN A 19 1.21 -24.30 -9.09
CA GLN A 19 0.35 -23.59 -10.04
C GLN A 19 1.00 -22.27 -10.41
N SER A 20 1.39 -22.13 -11.68
CA SER A 20 1.78 -20.85 -12.25
C SER A 20 0.57 -19.91 -12.21
N SER A 21 0.59 -18.94 -11.29
CA SER A 21 -0.48 -17.94 -11.20
C SER A 21 -0.19 -16.77 -12.13
N ASP A 22 -1.21 -16.30 -12.85
CA ASP A 22 -1.12 -15.05 -13.60
C ASP A 22 -0.71 -13.87 -12.70
N VAL A 23 0.00 -12.91 -13.28
CA VAL A 23 0.61 -11.80 -12.55
C VAL A 23 0.19 -10.47 -13.16
N ILE A 24 -0.08 -9.47 -12.33
CA ILE A 24 -0.19 -8.08 -12.76
C ILE A 24 1.05 -7.32 -12.32
N LEU A 25 1.73 -6.71 -13.28
CA LEU A 25 2.88 -5.87 -13.06
C LEU A 25 2.44 -4.41 -12.94
N LEU A 26 2.82 -3.78 -11.83
CA LEU A 26 2.80 -2.33 -11.72
C LEU A 26 4.13 -1.79 -12.22
N LYS A 27 4.09 -1.01 -13.28
CA LYS A 27 5.25 -0.37 -13.88
C LYS A 27 5.24 1.13 -13.60
N ARG A 28 6.44 1.71 -13.45
CA ARG A 28 6.70 3.14 -13.45
C ARG A 28 7.70 3.43 -14.56
N ASN A 29 7.35 4.25 -15.56
CA ASN A 29 8.21 4.53 -16.71
C ASN A 29 8.82 3.23 -17.31
N ASN A 30 7.95 2.26 -17.59
CA ASN A 30 8.29 0.92 -18.10
C ASN A 30 9.12 0.00 -17.16
N LYS A 31 9.56 0.46 -15.99
CA LYS A 31 10.24 -0.38 -14.98
C LYS A 31 9.22 -1.00 -14.03
N THR A 32 9.27 -2.31 -13.83
CA THR A 32 8.40 -3.00 -12.85
C THR A 32 8.81 -2.60 -11.44
N ILE A 33 7.87 -2.01 -10.70
CA ILE A 33 8.05 -1.59 -9.31
C ILE A 33 7.33 -2.50 -8.31
N LYS A 34 6.31 -3.24 -8.75
CA LYS A 34 5.62 -4.24 -7.94
C LYS A 34 4.99 -5.31 -8.82
N ARG A 35 4.93 -6.53 -8.28
CA ARG A 35 4.23 -7.67 -8.88
C ARG A 35 3.07 -8.04 -7.97
N TYR A 36 1.91 -8.25 -8.55
CA TYR A 36 0.69 -8.69 -7.87
C TYR A 36 0.35 -10.09 -8.35
N PHE A 37 0.15 -11.00 -7.42
CA PHE A 37 -0.21 -12.40 -7.66
C PHE A 37 -1.25 -12.83 -6.60
N ALA A 38 -1.81 -14.03 -6.76
CA ALA A 38 -2.77 -14.57 -5.78
C ALA A 38 -2.17 -14.57 -4.36
N GLY A 39 -2.96 -14.14 -3.37
CA GLY A 39 -2.54 -13.94 -1.97
C GLY A 39 -1.97 -12.55 -1.66
N THR A 40 -1.71 -11.70 -2.67
CA THR A 40 -1.17 -10.35 -2.42
C THR A 40 -2.27 -9.37 -1.98
N ALA A 41 -2.02 -8.58 -0.94
CA ALA A 41 -2.88 -7.44 -0.57
C ALA A 41 -2.72 -6.26 -1.54
N ILE A 42 -3.84 -5.62 -1.90
CA ILE A 42 -3.88 -4.50 -2.81
C ILE A 42 -4.86 -3.43 -2.32
N ASP A 43 -4.38 -2.18 -2.34
CA ASP A 43 -5.22 -1.00 -2.20
C ASP A 43 -5.38 -0.37 -3.57
N LEU A 44 -6.61 -0.15 -3.99
CA LEU A 44 -6.89 0.44 -5.29
C LEU A 44 -8.09 1.38 -5.26
N THR A 45 -8.11 2.30 -6.20
CA THR A 45 -9.27 3.13 -6.51
C THR A 45 -9.70 2.80 -7.93
N THR A 46 -10.97 2.47 -8.11
CA THR A 46 -11.55 2.18 -9.43
C THR A 46 -11.66 3.45 -10.28
N THR A 47 -11.93 3.29 -11.57
CA THR A 47 -12.28 4.40 -12.47
C THR A 47 -13.53 5.16 -12.02
N THR A 48 -14.48 4.48 -11.36
CA THR A 48 -15.67 5.08 -10.75
C THR A 48 -15.38 5.84 -9.44
N GLY A 49 -14.17 5.73 -8.90
CA GLY A 49 -13.75 6.43 -7.67
C GLY A 49 -13.91 5.63 -6.38
N ALA A 50 -14.43 4.40 -6.43
CA ALA A 50 -14.54 3.55 -5.25
C ALA A 50 -13.16 3.10 -4.77
N TYR A 51 -12.86 3.32 -3.48
CA TYR A 51 -11.63 2.82 -2.84
C TYR A 51 -11.88 1.43 -2.26
N ILE A 52 -10.95 0.51 -2.54
CA ILE A 52 -11.03 -0.89 -2.15
C ILE A 52 -9.67 -1.31 -1.59
N SER A 53 -9.67 -1.84 -0.37
CA SER A 53 -8.54 -2.52 0.24
C SER A 53 -8.91 -3.99 0.38
N ALA A 54 -8.21 -4.86 -0.35
CA ALA A 54 -8.59 -6.26 -0.49
C ALA A 54 -7.39 -7.16 -0.76
N ASN A 55 -7.58 -8.47 -0.56
CA ASN A 55 -6.63 -9.49 -0.98
C ASN A 55 -6.99 -10.02 -2.36
N ILE A 56 -5.99 -10.20 -3.22
CA ILE A 56 -6.15 -10.82 -4.53
C ILE A 56 -6.31 -12.33 -4.30
N ILE A 57 -7.46 -12.88 -4.65
CA ILE A 57 -7.74 -14.32 -4.54
C ILE A 57 -7.14 -15.05 -5.74
N LYS A 58 -7.33 -14.47 -6.92
CA LYS A 58 -6.81 -14.98 -8.18
C LYS A 58 -6.73 -13.86 -9.20
N ILE A 59 -5.86 -14.04 -10.19
CA ILE A 59 -5.80 -13.21 -11.39
C ILE A 59 -6.04 -14.18 -12.55
N LYS A 60 -6.95 -13.82 -13.46
CA LYS A 60 -7.23 -14.63 -14.66
C LYS A 60 -7.89 -13.78 -15.73
N ASN A 61 -7.48 -13.96 -16.98
CA ASN A 61 -8.06 -13.27 -18.14
C ASN A 61 -8.15 -11.75 -17.87
N ASP A 62 -7.02 -11.14 -17.56
CA ASP A 62 -6.88 -9.68 -17.35
C ASP A 62 -7.71 -9.13 -16.18
N SER A 63 -8.29 -10.01 -15.37
CA SER A 63 -9.19 -9.65 -14.28
C SER A 63 -8.61 -10.01 -12.92
N LEU A 64 -8.73 -9.07 -11.98
CA LEU A 64 -8.45 -9.21 -10.57
C LEU A 64 -9.72 -9.71 -9.86
N PHE A 65 -9.59 -10.80 -9.11
CA PHE A 65 -10.63 -11.28 -8.20
C PHE A 65 -10.20 -10.96 -6.78
N LEU A 66 -10.98 -10.15 -6.08
CA LEU A 66 -10.60 -9.54 -4.81
C LEU A 66 -11.52 -10.00 -3.69
N LYS A 67 -10.97 -10.14 -2.49
CA LYS A 67 -11.68 -10.41 -1.24
C LYS A 67 -11.38 -9.31 -0.24
N GLN A 68 -12.38 -8.51 0.09
CA GLN A 68 -12.29 -7.50 1.14
C GLN A 68 -12.87 -8.03 2.44
N TYR A 69 -12.15 -7.85 3.54
CA TYR A 69 -12.63 -8.15 4.89
C TYR A 69 -13.03 -6.86 5.58
N VAL A 70 -14.25 -6.80 6.09
CA VAL A 70 -14.71 -5.69 6.95
C VAL A 70 -14.54 -6.13 8.39
N ILE A 71 -13.49 -5.63 9.02
CA ILE A 71 -13.16 -5.90 10.42
C ILE A 71 -13.76 -4.83 11.33
N ARG A 72 -14.32 -5.23 12.48
CA ARG A 72 -14.77 -4.34 13.55
C ARG A 72 -14.30 -4.85 14.90
N GLN A 73 -14.20 -3.95 15.86
CA GLN A 73 -13.98 -4.32 17.25
C GLN A 73 -15.30 -4.76 17.87
N THR A 74 -15.31 -5.95 18.46
CA THR A 74 -16.47 -6.51 19.18
C THR A 74 -16.05 -6.83 20.62
N PRO A 75 -16.90 -6.53 21.61
CA PRO A 75 -16.63 -6.87 22.99
C PRO A 75 -16.79 -8.38 23.20
N THR A 76 -15.85 -8.97 23.93
CA THR A 76 -15.98 -10.35 24.43
C THR A 76 -16.78 -10.39 25.73
N GLN A 77 -17.16 -11.59 26.17
CA GLN A 77 -17.87 -11.79 27.45
C GLN A 77 -17.08 -11.29 28.68
N LEU A 78 -15.76 -11.16 28.57
CA LEU A 78 -14.88 -10.65 29.62
C LEU A 78 -14.69 -9.13 29.57
N GLY A 79 -15.40 -8.41 28.68
CA GLY A 79 -15.29 -6.95 28.54
C GLY A 79 -14.05 -6.47 27.76
N VAL A 80 -13.20 -7.38 27.27
CA VAL A 80 -12.07 -7.03 26.39
C VAL A 80 -12.52 -7.00 24.93
N TYR A 81 -11.97 -6.07 24.14
CA TYR A 81 -12.29 -5.93 22.73
C TYR A 81 -11.38 -6.82 21.86
N VAL A 82 -11.99 -7.55 20.93
CA VAL A 82 -11.28 -8.32 19.91
C VAL A 82 -11.65 -7.83 18.52
N LEU A 83 -10.76 -8.02 17.55
CA LEU A 83 -11.06 -7.76 16.14
C LEU A 83 -11.78 -8.97 15.56
N ASP A 84 -12.96 -8.73 14.99
CA ASP A 84 -13.74 -9.75 14.32
C ASP A 84 -14.14 -9.31 12.90
N THR A 85 -14.27 -10.28 12.00
CA THR A 85 -14.67 -10.03 10.61
C THR A 85 -16.18 -10.06 10.50
N VAL A 86 -16.78 -8.89 10.32
CA VAL A 86 -18.24 -8.74 10.25
C VAL A 86 -18.80 -9.20 8.91
N THR A 87 -18.11 -8.87 7.81
CA THR A 87 -18.53 -9.28 6.48
C THR A 87 -17.36 -9.37 5.52
N THR A 88 -17.59 -10.09 4.43
CA THR A 88 -16.63 -10.27 3.34
C THR A 88 -17.29 -9.89 2.03
N TYR A 89 -16.63 -9.05 1.23
CA TYR A 89 -17.06 -8.72 -0.12
C TYR A 89 -16.14 -9.32 -1.17
N TYR A 90 -16.73 -9.80 -2.26
CA TYR A 90 -16.02 -10.32 -3.42
C TYR A 90 -16.18 -9.36 -4.59
N TYR A 91 -15.07 -8.99 -5.22
CA TYR A 91 -15.09 -8.12 -6.40
C TYR A 91 -14.38 -8.77 -7.57
N LYS A 92 -14.82 -8.42 -8.78
CA LYS A 92 -14.14 -8.70 -10.02
C LYS A 92 -13.93 -7.40 -10.77
N TYR A 93 -12.67 -7.04 -11.01
CA TYR A 93 -12.31 -5.86 -11.79
C TYR A 93 -11.33 -6.23 -12.89
N HIS A 94 -11.55 -5.71 -14.08
CA HIS A 94 -10.52 -5.72 -15.11
C HIS A 94 -9.37 -4.79 -14.70
N TYR A 95 -8.11 -5.10 -15.03
CA TYR A 95 -6.99 -4.25 -14.62
C TYR A 95 -7.09 -2.80 -15.15
N ASN A 96 -7.73 -2.62 -16.31
CA ASN A 96 -8.05 -1.29 -16.88
C ASN A 96 -9.07 -0.47 -16.08
N GLN A 97 -9.85 -1.10 -15.19
CA GLN A 97 -10.78 -0.40 -14.30
C GLN A 97 -10.10 0.14 -13.04
N VAL A 98 -8.79 -0.08 -12.89
CA VAL A 98 -8.00 0.44 -11.79
C VAL A 98 -7.40 1.80 -12.16
N LYS A 99 -7.87 2.86 -11.50
CA LYS A 99 -7.41 4.23 -11.73
C LYS A 99 -6.18 4.57 -10.89
N VAL A 100 -6.15 4.12 -9.64
CA VAL A 100 -5.08 4.42 -8.69
C VAL A 100 -4.73 3.16 -7.92
N ILE A 101 -3.43 2.93 -7.72
CA ILE A 101 -2.93 1.94 -6.77
C ILE A 101 -2.41 2.68 -5.52
N GLY A 102 -2.77 2.19 -4.34
CA GLY A 102 -2.27 2.68 -3.06
C GLY A 102 -0.75 2.56 -2.96
N LYS A 103 -0.13 3.38 -2.11
CA LYS A 103 1.34 3.42 -2.02
C LYS A 103 1.88 2.07 -1.58
N THR A 104 2.92 1.59 -2.24
CA THR A 104 3.61 0.36 -1.84
C THR A 104 4.89 0.65 -1.05
N GLY A 105 5.09 -0.08 0.05
CA GLY A 105 6.42 -0.31 0.63
C GLY A 105 7.16 0.91 1.23
N ARG A 106 6.46 1.98 1.62
CA ARG A 106 7.13 3.10 2.29
C ARG A 106 7.37 2.75 3.77
N ARG A 107 8.62 2.41 4.11
CA ARG A 107 9.07 2.25 5.52
C ARG A 107 9.01 3.57 6.30
N PHE A 108 9.03 4.71 5.60
CA PHE A 108 8.98 6.05 6.17
C PHE A 108 7.62 6.71 5.96
N ASN A 109 6.99 7.15 7.06
CA ASN A 109 5.72 7.87 7.00
C ASN A 109 5.97 9.34 6.61
N LEU A 110 6.00 9.55 5.30
CA LEU A 110 6.21 10.87 4.69
C LEU A 110 5.13 11.88 5.12
N SER A 111 3.90 11.43 5.34
CA SER A 111 2.79 12.29 5.78
C SER A 111 2.97 12.75 7.23
N ALA A 112 3.33 11.84 8.14
CA ALA A 112 3.63 12.19 9.53
C ALA A 112 4.84 13.13 9.62
N SER A 113 5.87 12.89 8.80
CA SER A 113 7.07 13.74 8.76
C SER A 113 6.78 15.13 8.20
N ALA A 114 5.96 15.20 7.15
CA ALA A 114 5.51 16.48 6.60
C ALA A 114 4.70 17.26 7.63
N ALA A 115 3.82 16.57 8.38
CA ALA A 115 3.03 17.17 9.44
C ALA A 115 3.90 17.67 10.60
N SER A 116 4.92 16.93 11.02
CA SER A 116 5.83 17.36 12.09
C SER A 116 6.69 18.55 11.67
N LEU A 117 7.25 18.52 10.45
CA LEU A 117 8.00 19.65 9.88
C LEU A 117 7.13 20.91 9.76
N MET A 118 5.93 20.77 9.21
CA MET A 118 5.01 21.88 9.04
C MET A 118 4.53 22.42 10.38
N GLY A 119 4.01 21.56 11.27
CA GLY A 119 3.50 21.95 12.57
C GLY A 119 4.57 22.56 13.46
N GLY A 120 5.74 21.91 13.57
CA GLY A 120 6.87 22.43 14.33
C GLY A 120 7.39 23.75 13.77
N GLY A 121 7.55 23.86 12.45
CA GLY A 121 7.99 25.09 11.80
C GLY A 121 7.02 26.26 12.00
N VAL A 122 5.71 26.01 11.87
CA VAL A 122 4.68 27.04 12.09
C VAL A 122 4.68 27.48 13.56
N LEU A 123 4.68 26.54 14.50
CA LEU A 123 4.71 26.85 15.93
C LEU A 123 5.93 27.70 16.30
N LEU A 124 7.12 27.30 15.83
CA LEU A 124 8.35 28.04 16.09
C LEU A 124 8.36 29.42 15.41
N THR A 125 7.74 29.56 14.24
CA THR A 125 7.64 30.85 13.55
C THR A 125 6.71 31.81 14.31
N VAL A 126 5.56 31.30 14.77
CA VAL A 126 4.62 32.09 15.59
C VAL A 126 5.29 32.48 16.92
N ALA A 127 5.94 31.54 17.60
CA ALA A 127 6.66 31.82 18.85
C ALA A 127 7.76 32.87 18.63
N SER A 128 8.55 32.75 17.56
CA SER A 128 9.59 33.74 17.22
C SER A 128 9.00 35.11 16.90
N GLY A 129 7.83 35.17 16.25
CA GLY A 129 7.10 36.41 16.00
C GLY A 129 6.59 37.07 17.29
N VAL A 130 6.11 36.28 18.26
CA VAL A 130 5.73 36.79 19.58
C VAL A 130 6.96 37.32 20.32
N VAL A 131 8.08 36.60 20.33
CA VAL A 131 9.33 37.06 20.96
C VAL A 131 9.83 38.35 20.32
N PHE A 132 9.74 38.49 18.99
CA PHE A 132 10.10 39.74 18.31
C PHE A 132 9.29 40.96 18.80
N LEU A 133 8.01 40.76 19.12
CA LEU A 133 7.11 41.82 19.60
C LEU A 133 7.26 42.12 21.09
N VAL A 134 7.53 41.10 21.92
CA VAL A 134 7.52 41.20 23.38
C VAL A 134 8.91 41.38 23.99
N ASP A 135 9.93 40.70 23.45
CA ASP A 135 11.29 40.67 24.00
C ASP A 135 12.32 40.60 22.87
N ARG A 136 12.57 41.76 22.26
CA ARG A 136 13.40 41.89 21.04
C ARG A 136 14.86 41.50 21.27
N ASP A 137 15.36 41.57 22.49
CA ASP A 137 16.74 41.20 22.82
C ASP A 137 16.97 39.69 22.75
N LYS A 138 15.92 38.90 22.99
CA LYS A 138 15.94 37.44 22.85
C LYS A 138 15.52 36.97 21.46
N PHE A 139 15.19 37.88 20.56
CA PHE A 139 14.81 37.53 19.20
C PHE A 139 16.00 37.03 18.39
N SER A 140 15.84 35.88 17.74
CA SER A 140 16.80 35.35 16.77
C SER A 140 16.20 35.37 15.36
N PRO A 141 16.69 36.24 14.46
CA PRO A 141 16.30 36.21 13.05
C PRO A 141 16.60 34.86 12.40
N ALA A 142 17.70 34.21 12.81
CA ALA A 142 18.08 32.90 12.29
C ALA A 142 17.04 31.83 12.65
N LEU A 143 16.53 31.82 13.89
CA LEU A 143 15.48 30.88 14.31
C LEU A 143 14.19 31.08 13.52
N LEU A 144 13.76 32.33 13.31
CA LEU A 144 12.58 32.65 12.51
C LEU A 144 12.73 32.18 11.06
N ILE A 145 13.89 32.42 10.44
CA ILE A 145 14.17 31.97 9.06
C ILE A 145 14.16 30.45 8.99
N VAL A 146 14.82 29.77 9.93
CA VAL A 146 14.86 28.31 9.98
C VAL A 146 13.45 27.75 10.19
N SER A 147 12.67 28.28 11.14
CA SER A 147 11.31 27.80 11.41
C SER A 147 10.38 27.99 10.22
N ALA A 148 10.44 29.14 9.54
CA ALA A 148 9.64 29.42 8.36
C ALA A 148 10.04 28.50 7.19
N SER A 149 11.33 28.22 7.02
CA SER A 149 11.81 27.27 6.01
C SER A 149 11.33 25.84 6.28
N LEU A 150 11.39 25.38 7.54
CA LEU A 150 10.88 24.07 7.96
C LEU A 150 9.37 23.95 7.70
N ALA A 151 8.60 24.99 8.02
CA ALA A 151 7.17 25.04 7.75
C ALA A 151 6.88 24.87 6.25
N THR A 152 7.63 25.59 5.42
CA THR A 152 7.49 25.58 3.96
C THR A 152 7.86 24.21 3.38
N VAL A 153 8.96 23.61 3.84
CA VAL A 153 9.38 22.26 3.43
C VAL A 153 8.31 21.24 3.80
N GLY A 154 7.80 21.29 5.04
CA GLY A 154 6.72 20.42 5.50
C GLY A 154 5.46 20.54 4.63
N TYR A 155 5.06 21.76 4.28
CA TYR A 155 3.93 22.01 3.39
C TYR A 155 4.12 21.43 1.97
N VAL A 156 5.28 21.67 1.35
CA VAL A 156 5.58 21.12 0.00
C VAL A 156 5.61 19.59 0.04
N MET A 157 6.20 19.01 1.09
CA MET A 157 6.26 17.57 1.30
C MET A 157 4.87 16.95 1.51
N ALA A 158 3.98 17.61 2.24
CA ALA A 158 2.59 17.18 2.40
C ALA A 158 1.84 17.17 1.05
N LYS A 159 1.99 18.25 0.27
CA LYS A 159 1.32 18.43 -1.03
C LYS A 159 1.77 17.41 -2.09
N THR A 160 3.04 17.03 -2.07
CA THR A 160 3.64 16.09 -3.04
C THR A 160 3.56 14.64 -2.58
N GLY A 161 3.63 14.42 -1.26
CA GLY A 161 3.76 13.12 -0.64
C GLY A 161 2.50 12.27 -0.63
N GLY A 162 1.31 12.90 -0.70
CA GLY A 162 0.02 12.25 -0.52
C GLY A 162 -0.47 11.40 -1.71
N LYS A 163 -0.04 11.69 -2.94
CA LYS A 163 -0.71 11.17 -4.14
C LYS A 163 -0.49 9.66 -4.33
N GLY A 164 -1.58 8.92 -4.54
CA GLY A 164 -1.53 7.52 -4.95
C GLY A 164 -0.90 7.34 -6.33
N MET A 165 -0.61 6.10 -6.72
CA MET A 165 -0.01 5.78 -8.02
C MET A 165 -1.09 5.76 -9.09
N VAL A 166 -1.31 6.90 -9.73
CA VAL A 166 -2.33 7.08 -10.78
C VAL A 166 -1.90 6.39 -12.07
N ILE A 167 -2.71 5.45 -12.54
CA ILE A 167 -2.52 4.67 -13.76
C ILE A 167 -2.83 5.54 -14.99
N GLY A 168 -2.03 5.41 -16.06
CA GLY A 168 -2.21 6.13 -17.34
C GLY A 168 -1.30 7.34 -17.55
N LYS A 169 -0.56 7.78 -16.52
CA LYS A 169 0.52 8.78 -16.67
C LYS A 169 1.89 8.10 -16.65
N ARG A 170 2.58 8.23 -15.52
CA ARG A 170 3.88 7.59 -15.28
C ARG A 170 3.78 6.13 -14.83
N TYR A 171 2.59 5.69 -14.43
CA TYR A 171 2.33 4.33 -13.98
C TYR A 171 1.41 3.60 -14.95
N SER A 172 1.68 2.31 -15.14
CA SER A 172 0.84 1.40 -15.92
C SER A 172 0.70 0.06 -15.22
N LEU A 173 -0.39 -0.63 -15.51
CA LEU A 173 -0.61 -2.02 -15.14
C LEU A 173 -0.47 -2.87 -16.39
N VAL A 174 0.26 -3.98 -16.28
CA VAL A 174 0.47 -4.94 -17.37
C VAL A 174 0.13 -6.32 -16.87
N TYR A 175 -0.80 -6.98 -17.54
CA TYR A 175 -1.13 -8.38 -17.27
C TYR A 175 -0.09 -9.30 -17.93
N LEU A 176 0.34 -10.31 -17.18
CA LEU A 176 1.14 -11.41 -17.65
C LEU A 176 0.37 -12.70 -17.35
N GLY A 177 -0.28 -13.22 -18.38
CA GLY A 177 -0.89 -14.55 -18.32
C GLY A 177 0.21 -15.60 -18.46
N ILE A 178 0.29 -16.54 -17.51
CA ILE A 178 1.11 -17.72 -17.70
C ILE A 178 0.22 -18.73 -18.41
N SER A 179 0.31 -18.75 -19.74
CA SER A 179 -0.40 -19.72 -20.55
C SER A 179 0.11 -21.12 -20.19
N ASP A 180 -0.78 -22.00 -19.72
CA ASP A 180 -0.51 -23.43 -19.46
C ASP A 180 -0.15 -24.22 -20.74
N ASN A 181 0.12 -23.56 -21.87
CA ASN A 181 0.57 -24.19 -23.11
C ASN A 181 2.08 -24.51 -23.08
N LYS A 182 2.44 -25.48 -22.26
CA LYS A 182 3.40 -26.50 -22.69
C LYS A 182 2.68 -27.84 -22.65
N LYS A 183 1.99 -28.16 -23.75
CA LYS A 183 1.82 -29.57 -24.12
C LYS A 183 3.24 -30.13 -24.28
N LEU A 184 3.57 -31.09 -23.44
CA LEU A 184 4.72 -31.99 -23.60
C LEU A 184 4.68 -32.65 -24.98
#